data_AF-A0A380CA63-F1
#
_entry.id   AF-A0A380CA63-F1
#
_cell.length_a   1.000
_cell.length_b   1.000
_cell.length_c   1.000
_cell.angle_alpha   90.00
_cell.angle_beta   90.00
_cell.angle_gamma   90.00
#
_symmetry.space_group_name_H-M   'P 1'
#
loop_
_entity.id
_entity.type
_entity.pdbx_description
1 polymer ?
#
loop_
_entity_poly.entity_id
_entity_poly.type
_entity_poly.pdbx_seq_one_letter_code
_entity_poly.pdbx_strand_id
1 'polypeptide(L)'
;MIDGKFDDWKGVKFQYDDQNKLNYAFQRDNDFLYIRILKDYNGRKVIVGGGIQLFFDKKETDSTSFTISYAHSASRQKFEQLPPNVLEYLEIDNCGTIRNHVLPKYNDYGILVECTYEDNMPTEGIVPYNPKNDFKSVFDSEIQIPLELLEKKFGDNIYLKIRLRGGDIALKGESDIIRRNLFSVQQLNEVIETRKLYEMMFYTEFMRNIMLSDIN
;
A
#
# COMPACT_ATOMS: atom_id res chain seq x y z
N MET A 1 -7.00 14.09 1.08
CA MET A 1 -5.70 14.31 0.43
C MET A 1 -4.67 13.64 1.30
N ILE A 2 -3.86 12.74 0.74
CA ILE A 2 -2.84 12.00 1.50
C ILE A 2 -1.73 12.96 1.95
N ASP A 3 -1.31 12.88 3.21
CA ASP A 3 -0.32 13.78 3.81
C ASP A 3 0.81 13.07 4.56
N GLY A 4 0.79 11.74 4.59
CA GLY A 4 1.80 10.91 5.25
C GLY A 4 1.73 10.89 6.78
N LYS A 5 0.68 11.48 7.40
CA LYS A 5 0.49 11.41 8.86
C LYS A 5 -0.33 10.20 9.31
N PHE A 6 -1.05 9.58 8.38
CA PHE A 6 -1.80 8.34 8.56
C PHE A 6 -2.87 8.33 9.67
N ASP A 7 -3.24 9.51 10.22
CA ASP A 7 -4.26 9.63 11.27
C ASP A 7 -5.63 9.13 10.79
N ASP A 8 -5.93 9.30 9.49
CA ASP A 8 -7.16 8.86 8.82
C ASP A 8 -7.35 7.33 8.80
N TRP A 9 -6.32 6.58 9.20
CA TRP A 9 -6.35 5.12 9.29
C TRP A 9 -6.59 4.60 10.71
N LYS A 10 -6.80 5.49 11.68
CA LYS A 10 -7.11 5.10 13.06
C LYS A 10 -8.40 4.28 13.11
N GLY A 11 -8.32 3.11 13.73
CA GLY A 11 -9.45 2.18 13.85
C GLY A 11 -9.68 1.30 12.61
N VAL A 12 -8.91 1.49 11.53
CA VAL A 12 -8.98 0.61 10.37
C VAL A 12 -8.28 -0.71 10.65
N LYS A 13 -8.96 -1.81 10.33
CA LYS A 13 -8.40 -3.16 10.48
C LYS A 13 -7.44 -3.46 9.34
N PHE A 14 -6.18 -3.67 9.68
CA PHE A 14 -5.17 -4.16 8.75
C PHE A 14 -5.30 -5.67 8.54
N GLN A 15 -4.96 -6.08 7.32
CA GLN A 15 -4.77 -7.47 6.93
C GLN A 15 -3.26 -7.73 6.83
N TYR A 16 -2.86 -8.92 7.27
CA TYR A 16 -1.47 -9.34 7.19
C TYR A 16 -1.23 -10.24 5.98
N ASP A 17 -0.26 -9.86 5.15
CA ASP A 17 0.27 -10.67 4.07
C ASP A 17 1.47 -11.47 4.59
N ASP A 18 1.26 -12.76 4.84
CA ASP A 18 2.33 -13.63 5.33
C ASP A 18 3.47 -13.85 4.32
N GLN A 19 3.22 -13.62 3.02
CA GLN A 19 4.19 -13.89 1.97
C GLN A 19 5.11 -12.70 1.75
N ASN A 20 4.54 -11.50 1.64
CA ASN A 20 5.30 -10.27 1.54
C ASN A 20 5.78 -9.75 2.92
N LYS A 21 5.30 -10.37 4.02
CA LYS A 21 5.54 -9.96 5.42
C LYS A 21 5.25 -8.48 5.60
N LEU A 22 4.03 -8.08 5.27
CA LEU A 22 3.54 -6.70 5.38
C LEU A 22 2.09 -6.68 5.84
N ASN A 23 1.67 -5.56 6.41
CA ASN A 23 0.30 -5.25 6.74
C ASN A 23 -0.26 -4.29 5.69
N TYR A 24 -1.53 -4.43 5.34
CA TYR A 24 -2.19 -3.51 4.43
C TYR A 24 -3.65 -3.29 4.80
N ALA A 25 -4.19 -2.16 4.39
CA ALA A 25 -5.59 -1.82 4.56
C ALA A 25 -6.09 -1.01 3.36
N PHE A 26 -7.41 -1.00 3.21
CA PHE A 26 -8.10 -0.26 2.16
C PHE A 26 -9.18 0.64 2.75
N GLN A 27 -9.34 1.81 2.15
CA GLN A 27 -10.47 2.69 2.35
C GLN A 27 -10.90 3.24 1.00
N ARG A 28 -12.13 3.75 0.89
CA ARG A 28 -12.56 4.49 -0.29
C ARG A 28 -13.53 5.59 0.11
N ASP A 29 -13.56 6.65 -0.68
CA ASP A 29 -14.67 7.59 -0.69
C ASP A 29 -15.42 7.49 -2.04
N ASN A 30 -16.09 8.56 -2.46
CA ASN A 30 -16.82 8.60 -3.72
C ASN A 30 -15.90 8.73 -4.94
N ASP A 31 -14.69 9.23 -4.75
CA ASP A 31 -13.80 9.66 -5.83
C ASP A 31 -12.52 8.81 -5.89
N PHE A 32 -12.06 8.29 -4.75
CA PHE A 32 -10.75 7.65 -4.59
C PHE A 32 -10.80 6.32 -3.84
N LEU A 33 -9.94 5.41 -4.27
CA LEU A 33 -9.46 4.27 -3.50
C LEU A 33 -8.17 4.66 -2.78
N TYR A 34 -8.11 4.38 -1.49
CA TYR A 34 -6.93 4.56 -0.64
C TYR A 34 -6.40 3.20 -0.21
N ILE A 35 -5.08 3.05 -0.28
CA ILE A 35 -4.36 1.83 0.11
C ILE A 35 -3.26 2.24 1.07
N ARG A 36 -3.22 1.66 2.26
CA ARG A 36 -2.08 1.79 3.18
C ARG A 36 -1.31 0.49 3.26
N ILE A 37 0.01 0.58 3.19
CA ILE A 37 0.93 -0.56 3.29
C ILE A 37 1.98 -0.24 4.35
N LEU A 38 2.00 -1.06 5.40
CA LEU A 38 2.95 -1.01 6.49
C LEU A 38 3.84 -2.25 6.46
N LYS A 39 5.14 -2.04 6.35
CA LYS A 39 6.16 -3.09 6.41
C LYS A 39 7.15 -2.79 7.52
N ASP A 40 6.90 -3.41 8.67
CA ASP A 40 7.73 -3.37 9.87
C ASP A 40 8.76 -4.53 9.93
N TYR A 41 8.50 -5.62 9.20
CA TYR A 41 9.48 -6.67 8.97
C TYR A 41 10.39 -6.33 7.78
N ASN A 42 11.64 -5.96 8.07
CA ASN A 42 12.66 -5.63 7.06
C ASN A 42 12.17 -4.56 6.06
N GLY A 43 11.66 -3.43 6.56
CA GLY A 43 11.20 -2.30 5.74
C GLY A 43 12.27 -1.77 4.79
N ARG A 44 13.55 -1.89 5.17
CA ARG A 44 14.71 -1.52 4.34
C ARG A 44 14.71 -2.19 2.96
N LYS A 45 14.15 -3.39 2.84
CA LYS A 45 14.02 -4.09 1.55
C LYS A 45 13.22 -3.26 0.54
N VAL A 46 12.22 -2.50 0.99
CA VAL A 46 11.41 -1.68 0.09
C VAL A 46 12.30 -0.66 -0.61
N ILE A 47 13.13 0.04 0.16
CA ILE A 47 13.95 1.15 -0.38
C ILE A 47 15.30 0.69 -0.97
N VAL A 48 15.82 -0.48 -0.57
CA VAL A 48 17.11 -1.02 -1.03
C VAL A 48 16.88 -2.18 -2.00
N GLY A 49 16.69 -1.85 -3.29
CA GLY A 49 16.64 -2.84 -4.38
C GLY A 49 15.30 -3.56 -4.56
N GLY A 50 14.29 -3.25 -3.75
CA GLY A 50 12.95 -3.80 -3.86
C GLY A 50 11.96 -2.88 -4.55
N GLY A 51 11.09 -2.29 -3.74
CA GLY A 51 9.92 -1.51 -4.14
C GLY A 51 8.62 -2.27 -3.96
N ILE A 52 7.53 -1.53 -3.92
CA ILE A 52 6.17 -2.07 -3.88
C ILE A 52 5.58 -2.03 -5.29
N GLN A 53 4.82 -3.06 -5.63
CA GLN A 53 4.09 -3.15 -6.89
C GLN A 53 2.65 -3.58 -6.63
N LEU A 54 1.71 -2.77 -7.09
CA LEU A 54 0.29 -3.03 -7.09
C LEU A 54 -0.15 -3.46 -8.48
N PHE A 55 -0.94 -4.52 -8.57
CA PHE A 55 -1.56 -4.97 -9.80
C PHE A 55 -3.08 -4.90 -9.67
N PHE A 56 -3.71 -4.28 -10.65
CA PHE A 56 -5.16 -4.19 -10.78
C PHE A 56 -5.60 -4.94 -12.03
N ASP A 57 -6.56 -5.84 -11.87
CA ASP A 57 -6.98 -6.75 -12.92
C ASP A 57 -8.48 -7.03 -12.92
N LYS A 58 -9.05 -7.42 -14.07
CA LYS A 58 -10.42 -7.94 -14.18
C LYS A 58 -10.54 -9.37 -13.69
N LYS A 59 -9.44 -10.14 -13.76
CA LYS A 59 -9.38 -11.55 -13.38
C LYS A 59 -8.05 -11.85 -12.71
N GLU A 60 -7.94 -12.99 -12.06
CA GLU A 60 -6.78 -13.34 -11.23
C GLU A 60 -5.42 -13.41 -11.97
N THR A 61 -5.43 -13.45 -13.30
CA THR A 61 -4.23 -13.52 -14.14
C THR A 61 -4.46 -12.84 -15.48
N ASP A 62 -3.91 -11.64 -15.67
CA ASP A 62 -3.74 -11.01 -16.97
C ASP A 62 -2.32 -10.45 -17.11
N SER A 63 -1.71 -10.58 -18.30
CA SER A 63 -0.43 -9.94 -18.61
C SER A 63 -0.58 -8.43 -18.89
N THR A 64 -1.82 -7.92 -18.90
CA THR A 64 -2.18 -6.53 -19.18
C THR A 64 -2.68 -5.76 -17.94
N SER A 65 -2.43 -6.29 -16.74
CA SER A 65 -2.85 -5.64 -15.48
C SER A 65 -2.33 -4.21 -15.41
N PHE A 66 -3.20 -3.28 -14.98
CA PHE A 66 -2.74 -1.94 -14.62
C PHE A 66 -1.83 -2.08 -13.41
N THR A 67 -0.62 -1.57 -13.52
CA THR A 67 0.40 -1.74 -12.50
C THR A 67 0.85 -0.38 -12.00
N ILE A 68 0.99 -0.25 -10.68
CA ILE A 68 1.62 0.90 -10.03
C ILE A 68 2.81 0.36 -9.25
N SER A 69 4.03 0.81 -9.56
CA SER A 69 5.25 0.46 -8.83
C SER A 69 5.83 1.71 -8.18
N TYR A 70 6.25 1.66 -6.92
CA TYR A 70 6.85 2.82 -6.24
C TYR A 70 7.88 2.38 -5.22
N ALA A 71 8.68 3.34 -4.74
CA ALA A 71 9.89 3.08 -3.96
C ALA A 71 10.82 2.07 -4.68
N HIS A 72 10.75 2.02 -6.01
CA HIS A 72 11.50 1.07 -6.81
C HIS A 72 12.89 1.63 -7.11
N SER A 73 13.89 1.06 -6.46
CA SER A 73 15.30 1.21 -6.87
C SER A 73 15.43 0.66 -8.30
N ALA A 74 15.56 1.57 -9.26
CA ALA A 74 15.67 1.24 -10.66
C ALA A 74 16.96 0.44 -10.92
N SER A 75 16.87 -0.89 -10.96
CA SER A 75 17.92 -1.74 -11.54
C SER A 75 17.76 -1.91 -13.06
N ARG A 76 16.82 -1.18 -13.70
CA ARG A 76 16.72 -1.13 -15.16
C ARG A 76 17.82 -0.24 -15.72
N GLN A 77 18.81 -0.87 -16.35
CA GLN A 77 19.97 -0.36 -17.11
C GLN A 77 19.70 0.76 -18.16
N LYS A 78 18.56 1.46 -18.13
CA LYS A 78 18.21 2.56 -19.06
C LYS A 78 17.87 3.88 -18.38
N PHE A 79 17.96 3.98 -17.05
CA PHE A 79 17.55 5.17 -16.30
C PHE A 79 18.69 5.82 -15.50
N GLU A 80 19.87 6.01 -16.12
CA GLU A 80 21.01 6.75 -15.54
C GLU A 80 20.72 8.25 -15.25
N GLN A 81 19.46 8.69 -15.36
CA GLN A 81 19.04 10.09 -15.21
C GLN A 81 17.92 10.30 -14.18
N LEU A 82 17.44 9.26 -13.48
CA LEU A 82 16.49 9.47 -12.39
C LEU A 82 17.22 9.92 -11.11
N PRO A 83 16.71 10.94 -10.38
CA PRO A 83 17.35 11.44 -9.17
C PRO A 83 17.46 10.35 -8.09
N PRO A 84 18.42 10.48 -7.15
CA PRO A 84 18.67 9.51 -6.08
C PRO A 84 17.52 9.30 -5.06
N ASN A 85 16.33 9.86 -5.32
CA ASN A 85 15.19 9.78 -4.42
C ASN A 85 14.06 8.95 -5.05
N VAL A 86 14.20 7.62 -4.96
CA VAL A 86 13.23 6.60 -5.43
C VAL A 86 11.83 6.73 -4.80
N LEU A 87 11.68 7.57 -3.77
CA LEU A 87 10.43 7.84 -3.09
C LEU A 87 9.62 8.97 -3.77
N GLU A 88 10.25 9.78 -4.63
CA GLU A 88 9.59 10.91 -5.31
C GLU A 88 8.86 10.51 -6.59
N TYR A 89 9.00 9.26 -7.01
CA TYR A 89 8.48 8.78 -8.29
C TYR A 89 7.78 7.44 -8.16
N LEU A 90 6.81 7.23 -9.05
CA LEU A 90 6.13 5.97 -9.26
C LEU A 90 6.17 5.61 -10.75
N GLU A 91 6.17 4.32 -11.04
CA GLU A 91 6.06 3.75 -12.37
C GLU A 91 4.64 3.24 -12.59
N ILE A 92 4.01 3.60 -13.70
CA ILE A 92 2.70 3.14 -14.12
C ILE A 92 2.83 2.38 -15.44
N ASP A 93 2.28 1.16 -15.46
CA ASP A 93 2.17 0.35 -16.67
C ASP A 93 0.73 -0.01 -16.98
N ASN A 94 0.44 -0.17 -18.27
CA ASN A 94 -0.87 -0.61 -18.80
C ASN A 94 -2.07 0.26 -18.38
N CYS A 95 -1.85 1.52 -18.02
CA CYS A 95 -2.92 2.49 -17.82
C CYS A 95 -3.18 3.23 -19.14
N GLY A 96 -4.21 2.83 -19.89
CA GLY A 96 -4.39 3.22 -21.31
C GLY A 96 -4.47 4.73 -21.59
N THR A 97 -4.68 5.56 -20.57
CA THR A 97 -4.70 7.03 -20.66
C THR A 97 -3.35 7.69 -20.34
N ILE A 98 -2.40 6.96 -19.75
CA ILE A 98 -1.12 7.48 -19.27
C ILE A 98 -0.02 7.07 -20.25
N ARG A 99 0.61 8.06 -20.87
CA ARG A 99 1.69 7.86 -21.87
C ARG A 99 3.09 7.81 -21.25
N ASN A 100 3.27 8.43 -20.08
CA ASN A 100 4.53 8.48 -19.36
C ASN A 100 4.51 7.44 -18.25
N HIS A 101 5.36 6.43 -18.40
CA HIS A 101 5.41 5.32 -17.45
C HIS A 101 6.03 5.71 -16.11
N VAL A 102 6.74 6.83 -16.00
CA VAL A 102 7.31 7.30 -14.73
C VAL A 102 6.73 8.67 -14.43
N LEU A 103 6.13 8.81 -13.26
CA LEU A 103 5.45 10.02 -12.79
C LEU A 103 5.98 10.43 -11.43
N PRO A 104 5.96 11.73 -11.09
CA PRO A 104 6.19 12.17 -9.72
C PRO A 104 5.10 11.60 -8.79
N LYS A 105 5.43 11.42 -7.50
CA LYS A 105 4.51 10.91 -6.47
C LYS A 105 3.26 11.77 -6.30
N TYR A 106 3.33 13.03 -6.71
CA TYR A 106 2.20 13.92 -6.93
C TYR A 106 2.09 14.27 -8.41
N ASN A 107 1.03 13.84 -9.08
CA ASN A 107 0.86 14.05 -10.52
C ASN A 107 -0.57 14.38 -10.90
N ASP A 108 -0.73 14.91 -12.11
CA ASP A 108 -2.00 15.43 -12.64
C ASP A 108 -3.03 14.33 -12.95
N TYR A 109 -2.63 13.06 -12.87
CA TYR A 109 -3.56 11.93 -13.03
C TYR A 109 -4.25 11.55 -11.71
N GLY A 110 -3.94 12.23 -10.60
CA GLY A 110 -4.56 12.01 -9.30
C GLY A 110 -4.13 10.71 -8.61
N ILE A 111 -3.17 9.98 -9.17
CA ILE A 111 -2.55 8.82 -8.52
C ILE A 111 -1.43 9.35 -7.64
N LEU A 112 -1.66 9.35 -6.33
CA LEU A 112 -0.72 9.95 -5.38
C LEU A 112 -0.10 8.88 -4.49
N VAL A 113 1.15 9.07 -4.10
CA VAL A 113 1.85 8.22 -3.13
C VAL A 113 2.55 9.08 -2.10
N GLU A 114 2.41 8.73 -0.82
CA GLU A 114 3.25 9.25 0.24
C GLU A 114 3.81 8.10 1.07
N CYS A 115 5.03 8.26 1.59
CA CYS A 115 5.64 7.22 2.40
C CYS A 115 6.59 7.79 3.45
N THR A 116 6.73 7.06 4.54
CA THR A 116 7.74 7.28 5.56
C THR A 116 8.65 6.07 5.63
N TYR A 117 9.91 6.34 5.92
CA TYR A 117 10.91 5.31 6.16
C TYR A 117 11.71 5.67 7.40
N GLU A 118 11.66 4.79 8.39
CA GLU A 118 12.45 4.90 9.61
C GLU A 118 13.47 3.76 9.61
N ASP A 119 14.74 4.10 9.79
CA ASP A 119 15.83 3.14 9.89
C ASP A 119 16.75 3.53 11.02
N ASN A 120 16.78 2.70 12.05
CA ASN A 120 17.74 2.81 13.13
C ASN A 120 18.80 1.68 13.04
N MET A 121 18.91 1.00 11.90
CA MET A 121 19.98 0.04 11.67
C MET A 121 21.34 0.76 11.64
N PRO A 122 22.41 0.16 12.21
CA PRO A 122 23.74 0.72 12.11
C PRO A 122 24.18 0.86 10.65
N THR A 123 24.73 2.02 10.31
CA THR A 123 25.27 2.34 8.98
C THR A 123 26.59 1.60 8.68
N GLU A 124 27.25 1.04 9.69
CA GLU A 124 28.53 0.35 9.56
C GLU A 124 28.52 -1.02 10.27
N GLY A 125 29.09 -2.04 9.60
CA GLY A 125 29.26 -3.39 10.13
C GLY A 125 28.16 -4.39 9.74
N ILE A 126 28.54 -5.67 9.63
CA ILE A 126 27.58 -6.78 9.56
C ILE A 126 27.01 -6.93 10.97
N VAL A 127 25.78 -6.47 11.19
CA VAL A 127 25.06 -6.72 12.43
C VAL A 127 24.41 -8.09 12.32
N PRO A 128 24.81 -9.09 13.13
CA PRO A 128 24.09 -10.34 13.19
C PRO A 128 22.65 -10.06 13.60
N TYR A 129 21.68 -10.63 12.89
CA TYR A 129 20.28 -10.54 13.29
C TYR A 129 20.14 -11.04 14.73
N ASN A 130 19.80 -10.12 15.64
CA ASN A 130 19.50 -10.42 17.02
C ASN A 130 18.09 -9.91 17.30
N PRO A 131 17.11 -10.78 17.57
CA PRO A 131 15.73 -10.38 17.84
C PRO A 131 15.58 -9.57 19.14
N LYS A 132 16.66 -9.42 19.93
CA LYS A 132 16.72 -8.53 21.11
C LYS A 132 17.27 -7.14 20.81
N ASN A 133 17.77 -6.88 19.61
CA ASN A 133 18.22 -5.53 19.26
C ASN A 133 17.01 -4.70 18.81
N ASP A 134 16.98 -3.43 19.20
CA ASP A 134 15.92 -2.49 18.82
C ASP A 134 16.03 -2.03 17.35
N PHE A 135 16.89 -2.67 16.55
CA PHE A 135 17.05 -2.35 15.15
C PHE A 135 15.80 -2.75 14.36
N LYS A 136 15.11 -1.73 13.86
CA LYS A 136 13.89 -1.80 13.09
C LYS A 136 14.06 -0.90 11.87
N SER A 137 13.67 -1.46 10.73
CA SER A 137 13.39 -0.65 9.55
C SER A 137 11.90 -0.76 9.30
N VAL A 138 11.23 0.39 9.33
CA VAL A 138 9.79 0.49 9.11
C VAL A 138 9.56 1.30 7.86
N PHE A 139 8.79 0.74 6.94
CA PHE A 139 8.29 1.43 5.76
C PHE A 139 6.77 1.54 5.90
N ASP A 140 6.23 2.74 5.83
CA ASP A 140 4.79 2.97 5.81
C ASP A 140 4.45 3.82 4.59
N SER A 141 3.31 3.57 3.98
CA SER A 141 2.94 4.22 2.73
C SER A 141 1.45 4.28 2.56
N GLU A 142 1.01 5.36 1.93
CA GLU A 142 -0.36 5.59 1.56
C GLU A 142 -0.42 5.94 0.07
N ILE A 143 -1.39 5.33 -0.61
CA ILE A 143 -1.56 5.43 -2.05
C ILE A 143 -3.02 5.81 -2.31
N GLN A 144 -3.21 6.85 -3.10
CA GLN A 144 -4.52 7.32 -3.55
C GLN A 144 -4.65 7.06 -5.04
N ILE A 145 -5.79 6.49 -5.47
CA ILE A 145 -6.06 6.17 -6.87
C ILE A 145 -7.48 6.62 -7.22
N PRO A 146 -7.69 7.45 -8.26
CA PRO A 146 -9.03 7.83 -8.68
C PRO A 146 -9.84 6.61 -9.12
N LEU A 147 -11.06 6.47 -8.60
CA LEU A 147 -11.96 5.37 -8.95
C LEU A 147 -12.31 5.39 -10.44
N GLU A 148 -12.45 6.56 -11.06
CA GLU A 148 -12.72 6.69 -12.50
C GLU A 148 -11.67 5.95 -13.36
N LEU A 149 -10.39 5.97 -12.95
CA LEU A 149 -9.33 5.25 -13.67
C LEU A 149 -9.49 3.73 -13.56
N LEU A 150 -9.98 3.25 -12.42
CA LEU A 150 -10.20 1.83 -12.16
C LEU A 150 -11.49 1.33 -12.82
N GLU A 151 -12.61 2.03 -12.63
CA GLU A 151 -13.93 1.65 -13.15
C GLU A 151 -13.94 1.62 -14.68
N LYS A 152 -13.36 2.62 -15.34
CA LYS A 152 -13.25 2.66 -16.81
C LYS A 152 -12.51 1.45 -17.37
N LYS A 153 -11.52 0.93 -16.64
CA LYS A 153 -10.71 -0.19 -17.10
C LYS A 153 -11.29 -1.54 -16.67
N PHE A 154 -11.85 -1.65 -15.47
CA PHE A 154 -12.17 -2.93 -14.82
C PHE A 154 -13.66 -3.18 -14.62
N GLY A 155 -14.51 -2.15 -14.64
CA GLY A 155 -15.93 -2.25 -14.28
C GLY A 155 -16.13 -2.46 -12.78
N ASP A 156 -17.17 -3.20 -12.42
CA ASP A 156 -17.62 -3.33 -11.01
C ASP A 156 -16.73 -4.24 -10.15
N ASN A 157 -15.83 -5.02 -10.75
CA ASN A 157 -14.96 -5.95 -10.02
C ASN A 157 -13.50 -5.73 -10.41
N ILE A 158 -12.68 -5.47 -9.39
CA ILE A 158 -11.24 -5.22 -9.49
C ILE A 158 -10.54 -6.20 -8.56
N TYR A 159 -9.60 -6.96 -9.10
CA TYR A 159 -8.66 -7.75 -8.34
C TYR A 159 -7.42 -6.93 -8.07
N LEU A 160 -7.07 -6.76 -6.80
CA LEU A 160 -5.85 -6.09 -6.36
C LEU A 160 -4.86 -7.11 -5.80
N LYS A 161 -3.64 -7.08 -6.31
CA LYS A 161 -2.51 -7.84 -5.78
C LYS A 161 -1.37 -6.90 -5.40
N ILE A 162 -0.81 -7.12 -4.22
CA ILE A 162 0.39 -6.42 -3.71
C ILE A 162 1.58 -7.37 -3.86
N ARG A 163 2.70 -6.86 -4.38
CA ARG A 163 3.98 -7.57 -4.48
C ARG A 163 5.09 -6.69 -3.94
N LEU A 164 5.91 -7.28 -3.08
CA LEU A 164 7.21 -6.73 -2.74
C LEU A 164 8.25 -7.22 -3.75
N ARG A 165 8.99 -6.29 -4.35
CA ARG A 165 10.09 -6.60 -5.28
C ARG A 165 11.40 -6.79 -4.50
N GLY A 166 12.40 -7.35 -5.18
CA GLY A 166 13.74 -7.57 -4.63
C GLY A 166 13.86 -8.87 -3.82
N GLY A 167 15.09 -9.39 -3.73
CA GLY A 167 15.40 -10.55 -2.90
C GLY A 167 15.32 -10.20 -1.41
N ASP A 168 15.04 -11.19 -0.57
CA ASP A 168 15.21 -11.00 0.88
C ASP A 168 16.71 -10.84 1.19
N ILE A 169 17.09 -9.66 1.69
CA ILE A 169 18.46 -9.33 2.10
C ILE A 169 18.98 -10.37 3.13
N ALA A 170 18.07 -11.05 3.85
CA ALA A 170 18.40 -12.06 4.86
C ALA A 170 18.67 -13.48 4.32
N LEU A 171 18.35 -13.79 3.05
CA LEU A 171 18.46 -15.16 2.55
C LEU A 171 19.18 -15.19 1.20
N LYS A 172 20.51 -15.37 1.24
CA LYS A 172 21.22 -15.99 0.12
C LYS A 172 20.67 -17.41 -0.06
N GLY A 173 19.72 -17.62 -0.97
CA GLY A 173 19.40 -18.97 -1.39
C GLY A 173 18.02 -19.25 -2.00
N GLU A 174 16.99 -18.42 -1.81
CA GLU A 174 15.65 -18.79 -2.25
C GLU A 174 14.99 -17.71 -3.11
N SER A 175 14.71 -18.14 -4.34
CA SER A 175 14.09 -17.42 -5.45
C SER A 175 12.68 -16.92 -5.15
N ASP A 176 12.30 -15.83 -5.82
CA ASP A 176 10.94 -15.27 -5.95
C ASP A 176 9.80 -16.29 -5.73
N ILE A 177 9.25 -16.36 -4.52
CA ILE A 177 7.99 -17.08 -4.28
C ILE A 177 6.85 -16.10 -4.53
N ILE A 178 6.28 -16.17 -5.73
CA ILE A 178 5.03 -15.47 -6.07
C ILE A 178 3.87 -16.32 -5.56
N ARG A 179 3.16 -15.86 -4.53
CA ARG A 179 1.81 -16.33 -4.20
C ARG A 179 0.88 -15.12 -3.98
N ARG A 180 -0.44 -15.36 -3.92
CA ARG A 180 -1.48 -14.40 -4.35
C ARG A 180 -2.39 -14.01 -3.17
N ASN A 181 -2.74 -12.73 -3.06
CA ASN A 181 -3.92 -12.28 -2.31
C ASN A 181 -5.01 -11.91 -3.32
N LEU A 182 -6.22 -12.45 -3.15
CA LEU A 182 -7.38 -12.15 -3.98
C LEU A 182 -8.35 -11.26 -3.21
N PHE A 183 -8.88 -10.25 -3.88
CA PHE A 183 -10.02 -9.47 -3.40
C PHE A 183 -11.02 -9.28 -4.54
N SER A 184 -12.31 -9.46 -4.26
CA SER A 184 -13.39 -8.93 -5.10
C SER A 184 -13.83 -7.56 -4.57
N VAL A 185 -14.44 -6.73 -5.42
CA VAL A 185 -15.04 -5.46 -4.98
C VAL A 185 -16.19 -5.69 -4.00
N GLN A 186 -16.84 -6.86 -4.06
CA GLN A 186 -17.82 -7.29 -3.07
C GLN A 186 -17.20 -7.46 -1.67
N GLN A 187 -15.98 -8.00 -1.58
CA GLN A 187 -15.23 -8.11 -0.31
C GLN A 187 -14.72 -6.73 0.16
N LEU A 188 -14.38 -5.83 -0.75
CA LEU A 188 -14.10 -4.42 -0.41
C LEU A 188 -15.35 -3.74 0.17
N ASN A 189 -16.54 -4.02 -0.37
CA ASN A 189 -17.81 -3.46 0.12
C ASN A 189 -18.26 -4.08 1.45
N GLU A 190 -18.09 -5.38 1.70
CA GLU A 190 -18.45 -6.03 2.97
C GLU A 190 -17.64 -5.50 4.16
N VAL A 191 -16.35 -5.22 3.97
CA VAL A 191 -15.49 -4.61 5.00
C VAL A 191 -15.95 -3.18 5.32
N ILE A 192 -16.47 -2.45 4.33
CA ILE A 192 -16.94 -1.07 4.46
C ILE A 192 -18.34 -1.00 5.09
N GLU A 193 -19.28 -1.87 4.70
CA GLU A 193 -20.62 -1.91 5.31
C GLU A 193 -20.59 -2.33 6.76
N THR A 194 -19.71 -3.28 7.11
CA THR A 194 -19.47 -3.68 8.50
C THR A 194 -19.01 -2.47 9.33
N ARG A 195 -18.16 -1.59 8.78
CA ARG A 195 -17.70 -0.36 9.45
C ARG A 195 -18.81 0.68 9.63
N LYS A 196 -19.66 0.91 8.61
CA LYS A 196 -20.82 1.81 8.75
C LYS A 196 -21.79 1.33 9.84
N LEU A 197 -22.00 0.01 9.94
CA LEU A 197 -22.80 -0.60 11.01
C LEU A 197 -22.17 -0.40 12.40
N TYR A 198 -20.85 -0.61 12.54
CA TYR A 198 -20.16 -0.35 13.81
C TYR A 198 -20.21 1.13 14.21
N GLU A 199 -19.96 2.06 13.29
CA GLU A 199 -20.03 3.50 13.56
C GLU A 199 -21.45 3.97 13.93
N MET A 200 -22.49 3.42 13.27
CA MET A 200 -23.89 3.64 13.68
C MET A 200 -24.19 3.08 15.07
N MET A 201 -23.70 1.88 15.40
CA MET A 201 -23.91 1.28 16.72
C MET A 201 -23.25 2.10 17.82
N PHE A 202 -22.00 2.52 17.63
CA PHE A 202 -21.30 3.39 18.59
C PHE A 202 -21.98 4.74 18.78
N TYR A 203 -22.47 5.36 17.69
CA TYR A 203 -23.20 6.62 17.78
C TYR A 203 -24.52 6.46 18.54
N THR A 204 -25.24 5.37 18.30
CA THR A 204 -26.52 5.10 18.98
C THR A 204 -26.32 4.85 20.47
N GLU A 205 -25.27 4.11 20.85
CA GLU A 205 -24.95 3.82 22.25
C GLU A 205 -24.44 5.06 22.99
N PHE A 206 -23.65 5.91 22.33
CA PHE A 206 -23.22 7.21 22.83
C PHE A 206 -24.40 8.15 23.08
N MET A 207 -25.31 8.30 22.11
CA MET A 207 -26.50 9.14 22.25
C MET A 207 -27.45 8.63 23.34
N ARG A 208 -27.58 7.30 23.49
CA ARG A 208 -28.35 6.69 24.58
C ARG A 208 -27.78 7.05 25.95
N ASN A 209 -26.46 7.04 26.11
CA ASN A 209 -25.80 7.36 27.37
C ASN A 209 -25.94 8.84 27.74
N ILE A 210 -25.89 9.76 26.77
CA ILE A 210 -26.18 11.20 26.99
C ILE A 210 -27.64 11.40 27.43
N MET A 211 -28.59 10.78 26.73
CA MET A 211 -30.01 10.92 27.06
C MET A 211 -30.36 10.35 28.44
N LEU A 212 -29.60 9.37 28.93
CA LEU A 212 -29.78 8.80 30.28
C LEU A 212 -29.07 9.60 31.37
N SER A 213 -28.00 10.35 31.05
CA SER A 213 -27.32 11.23 32.02
C SER A 213 -28.10 12.51 32.31
N ASP A 214 -28.98 12.94 31.41
CA ASP A 214 -29.83 14.14 31.57
C ASP A 214 -31.12 13.88 32.37
N ILE A 215 -31.35 12.64 32.84
CA ILE A 215 -32.54 12.22 33.60
C ILE A 215 -32.27 12.06 35.11
N ASN A 216 -31.04 12.33 35.58
CA ASN A 216 -30.68 12.37 37.01
C ASN A 216 -30.22 13.77 37.44
#